data_AF-A0A1H9P1N7-F1
#
_entry.id   AF-A0A1H9P1N7-F1
#
_cell.length_a   1.000
_cell.length_b   1.000
_cell.length_c   1.000
_cell.angle_alpha   90.00
_cell.angle_beta   90.00
_cell.angle_gamma   90.00
#
_symmetry.space_group_name_H-M   'P 1'
#
loop_
_entity.id
_entity.type
_entity.pdbx_description
1 polymer ?
#
loop_
_entity_poly.entity_id
_entity_poly.type
_entity_poly.pdbx_seq_one_letter_code
_entity_poly.pdbx_strand_id
1 'polypeptide(L)'
;MRLQRKTQGGPPVHHAPRCRVGRGERGETLAETLVAILICTLASVMLLAASATAARLSRQAEDREGDLWEQRQAAESDRYVGSRGSDRATVQVDGRSHTMLISGGDDIVSYRLTGEEP
;
A
#
# COMPACT_ATOMS: atom_id res chain seq x y z
N MET A 1 77.07 -18.95 -29.21
CA MET A 1 76.35 -20.20 -29.50
C MET A 1 76.30 -21.05 -28.23
N ARG A 2 75.20 -20.97 -27.47
CA ARG A 2 74.85 -21.85 -26.33
C ARG A 2 73.32 -21.85 -26.22
N LEU A 3 72.73 -23.03 -26.44
CA LEU A 3 71.31 -23.35 -26.31
C LEU A 3 70.94 -23.58 -24.84
N GLN A 4 69.62 -23.70 -24.59
CA GLN A 4 68.94 -24.22 -23.37
C GLN A 4 68.59 -23.11 -22.35
N ARG A 5 67.38 -22.94 -21.80
CA ARG A 5 66.23 -23.85 -21.61
C ARG A 5 64.92 -23.04 -21.50
N LYS A 6 63.89 -23.60 -22.11
CA LYS A 6 62.46 -23.29 -21.98
C LYS A 6 61.99 -23.73 -20.59
N THR A 7 61.55 -22.82 -19.73
CA THR A 7 60.74 -23.15 -18.55
C THR A 7 59.33 -22.61 -18.76
N GLN A 8 58.41 -23.56 -18.92
CA GLN A 8 56.99 -23.34 -19.05
C GLN A 8 56.45 -22.70 -17.78
N GLY A 9 55.85 -21.51 -17.89
CA GLY A 9 54.93 -20.99 -16.88
C GLY A 9 53.60 -21.76 -17.01
N GLY A 10 53.39 -22.73 -16.12
CA GLY A 10 52.06 -23.34 -15.94
C GLY A 10 51.09 -22.35 -15.26
N PRO A 11 49.78 -22.47 -15.50
CA PRO A 11 48.79 -21.53 -14.96
C PRO A 11 48.69 -21.62 -13.43
N PRO A 12 48.29 -20.52 -12.75
CA PRO A 12 48.13 -20.50 -11.30
C PRO A 12 47.01 -21.48 -10.89
N VAL A 13 47.35 -22.40 -9.98
CA VAL A 13 46.38 -23.31 -9.37
C VAL A 13 45.56 -22.49 -8.38
N HIS A 14 44.37 -22.04 -8.79
CA HIS A 14 43.41 -21.46 -7.89
C HIS A 14 42.94 -22.54 -6.90
N HIS A 15 43.44 -22.50 -5.67
CA HIS A 15 42.86 -23.25 -4.57
C HIS A 15 41.44 -22.75 -4.33
N ALA A 16 40.45 -23.49 -4.83
CA ALA A 16 39.06 -23.25 -4.48
C ALA A 16 38.90 -23.33 -2.95
N PRO A 17 38.14 -22.41 -2.31
CA PRO A 17 37.83 -22.54 -0.90
C PRO A 17 37.05 -23.84 -0.74
N ARG A 18 37.61 -24.77 0.03
CA ARG A 18 36.89 -25.97 0.47
C ARG A 18 35.70 -25.50 1.28
N CYS A 19 34.50 -25.53 0.70
CA CYS A 19 33.26 -25.47 1.47
C CYS A 19 33.31 -26.58 2.51
N ARG A 20 33.60 -26.22 3.76
CA ARG A 20 33.44 -27.12 4.89
C ARG A 20 31.95 -27.36 5.04
N VAL A 21 31.45 -28.43 4.45
CA VAL A 21 30.16 -29.00 4.85
C VAL A 21 30.41 -29.58 6.24
N GLY A 22 30.00 -28.82 7.27
CA GLY A 22 30.04 -29.24 8.66
C GLY A 22 29.25 -30.53 8.82
N ARG A 23 29.94 -31.63 9.13
CA ARG A 23 29.32 -32.91 9.46
C ARG A 23 28.85 -32.86 10.91
N GLY A 24 27.55 -32.61 11.08
CA GLY A 24 26.70 -33.28 12.06
C GLY A 24 26.99 -33.02 13.54
N GLU A 25 26.51 -31.89 14.05
CA GLU A 25 26.10 -31.77 15.44
C GLU A 25 24.68 -32.34 15.55
N ARG A 26 24.56 -33.57 16.07
CA ARG A 26 23.29 -34.35 16.08
C ARG A 26 22.12 -33.77 16.89
N GLY A 27 22.20 -32.51 17.32
CA GLY A 27 21.12 -31.78 17.99
C GLY A 27 20.78 -30.41 17.35
N GLU A 28 21.67 -29.84 16.54
CA GLU A 28 21.44 -28.55 15.86
C GLU A 28 20.25 -28.63 14.90
N THR A 29 20.15 -29.69 14.12
CA THR A 29 19.10 -29.82 13.08
C THR A 29 17.69 -30.01 13.65
N LEU A 30 17.54 -30.61 14.84
CA LEU A 30 16.24 -30.71 15.50
C LEU A 30 15.82 -29.37 16.12
N ALA A 31 16.74 -28.67 16.78
CA ALA A 31 16.46 -27.34 17.30
C ALA A 31 16.16 -26.35 16.16
N GLU A 32 16.91 -26.40 15.07
CA GLU A 32 16.72 -25.57 13.88
C GLU A 32 15.38 -25.85 13.19
N THR A 33 14.99 -27.12 13.05
CA THR A 33 13.67 -27.48 12.51
C THR A 33 12.53 -27.04 13.43
N LEU A 34 12.68 -27.15 14.76
CA LEU A 34 11.71 -26.63 15.72
C LEU A 34 11.57 -25.10 15.63
N VAL A 35 12.68 -24.38 15.53
CA VAL A 35 12.68 -22.93 15.36
C VAL A 35 12.05 -22.54 14.02
N ALA A 36 12.35 -23.27 12.94
CA ALA A 36 11.72 -23.03 11.65
C ALA A 36 10.19 -23.24 11.71
N ILE A 37 9.72 -24.30 12.36
CA ILE A 37 8.29 -24.54 12.57
C ILE A 37 7.67 -23.43 13.43
N LEU A 38 8.35 -23.00 14.50
CA LEU A 38 7.89 -21.90 15.35
C LEU A 38 7.74 -20.59 14.56
N ILE A 39 8.73 -20.24 13.74
CA ILE A 39 8.67 -19.05 12.89
C ILE A 39 7.54 -19.16 11.87
N CYS A 40 7.41 -20.30 11.19
CA CYS A 40 6.34 -20.53 10.22
C CYS A 40 4.95 -20.46 10.85
N THR A 41 4.77 -21.02 12.05
CA THR A 41 3.48 -20.97 12.76
C THR A 41 3.15 -19.56 13.23
N LEU A 42 4.11 -18.83 13.81
CA LEU A 42 3.94 -17.43 14.20
C LEU A 42 3.61 -16.54 12.98
N ALA A 43 4.34 -16.70 11.88
CA ALA A 43 4.09 -15.96 10.65
C ALA A 43 2.67 -16.25 10.10
N SER A 44 2.25 -17.52 10.13
CA SER A 44 0.91 -17.92 9.69
C SER A 44 -0.19 -17.31 10.56
N VAL A 45 -0.03 -17.34 11.89
CA VAL A 45 -0.98 -16.72 12.84
C VAL A 45 -1.06 -15.21 12.61
N MET A 46 0.09 -14.53 12.47
CA MET A 46 0.13 -13.09 12.21
C MET A 46 -0.53 -12.74 10.88
N LEU A 47 -0.29 -13.52 9.82
CA LEU A 47 -0.91 -13.33 8.52
C LEU A 47 -2.44 -13.50 8.57
N LEU A 48 -2.92 -14.53 9.29
CA LEU A 48 -4.36 -14.74 9.49
C LEU A 48 -5.01 -13.62 10.31
N ALA A 49 -4.33 -13.15 11.36
CA ALA A 49 -4.83 -12.04 12.17
C ALA A 49 -4.88 -10.74 11.36
N ALA A 50 -3.85 -10.47 10.55
CA ALA A 50 -3.79 -9.30 9.69
C ALA A 50 -4.89 -9.33 8.62
N SER A 51 -5.10 -10.45 7.94
CA SER A 51 -6.15 -10.58 6.92
C SER A 51 -7.55 -10.49 7.52
N ALA A 52 -7.80 -11.08 8.69
CA ALA A 52 -9.06 -10.93 9.41
C ALA A 52 -9.32 -9.47 9.83
N THR A 53 -8.29 -8.77 10.29
CA THR A 53 -8.40 -7.35 10.66
C THR A 53 -8.67 -6.47 9.44
N ALA A 54 -7.96 -6.71 8.34
CA ALA A 54 -8.19 -6.01 7.07
C ALA A 54 -9.63 -6.23 6.58
N ALA A 55 -10.12 -7.47 6.59
CA ALA A 55 -11.49 -7.78 6.18
C ALA A 55 -12.55 -7.08 7.06
N ARG A 56 -12.31 -6.99 8.37
CA ARG A 56 -13.20 -6.25 9.29
C ARG A 56 -13.16 -4.75 9.01
N LEU A 57 -11.98 -4.19 8.74
CA LEU A 57 -11.82 -2.78 8.41
C LEU A 57 -12.51 -2.44 7.09
N SER A 58 -12.36 -3.28 6.06
CA SER A 58 -13.05 -3.10 4.77
C SER A 58 -14.57 -3.08 4.94
N ARG A 59 -15.14 -4.04 5.67
CA ARG A 59 -16.59 -4.04 5.96
C ARG A 59 -17.04 -2.78 6.71
N GLN A 60 -16.27 -2.37 7.72
CA GLN A 60 -16.56 -1.14 8.46
C GLN A 60 -16.38 0.14 7.63
N ALA A 61 -15.58 0.11 6.57
CA ALA A 61 -15.44 1.21 5.64
C ALA A 61 -16.63 1.25 4.69
N GLU A 62 -17.05 0.11 4.15
CA GLU A 62 -18.24 -0.04 3.29
C GLU A 62 -19.51 0.45 4.00
N ASP A 63 -19.73 0.03 5.26
CA ASP A 63 -20.89 0.47 6.04
C ASP A 63 -20.90 2.01 6.24
N ARG A 64 -19.74 2.59 6.56
CA ARG A 64 -19.62 4.05 6.74
C ARG A 64 -19.73 4.83 5.44
N GLU A 65 -19.27 4.26 4.34
CA GLU A 65 -19.34 4.89 3.03
C GLU A 65 -20.79 4.97 2.54
N GLY A 66 -21.61 3.94 2.82
CA GLY A 66 -23.05 3.99 2.57
C GLY A 66 -23.75 5.13 3.30
N ASP A 67 -23.53 5.25 4.61
CA ASP A 67 -24.11 6.33 5.43
C ASP A 67 -23.69 7.73 4.93
N LEU A 68 -22.42 7.88 4.54
CA LEU A 68 -21.89 9.13 3.99
C LEU A 68 -22.48 9.43 2.60
N TRP A 69 -22.66 8.42 1.78
CA TRP A 69 -23.27 8.55 0.46
C TRP A 69 -24.73 9.03 0.58
N GLU A 70 -25.52 8.41 1.45
CA GLU A 70 -26.91 8.81 1.69
C GLU A 70 -27.01 10.23 2.26
N GLN A 71 -26.17 10.59 3.24
CA GLN A 71 -26.12 11.95 3.78
C GLN A 71 -25.75 12.98 2.72
N ARG A 72 -24.77 12.65 1.87
CA ARG A 72 -24.35 13.51 0.77
C ARG A 72 -25.48 13.65 -0.25
N GLN A 73 -26.12 12.56 -0.65
CA GLN A 73 -27.20 12.57 -1.63
C GLN A 73 -28.44 13.31 -1.11
N ALA A 74 -28.77 13.18 0.18
CA ALA A 74 -29.82 13.97 0.83
C ALA A 74 -29.48 15.48 0.82
N ALA A 75 -28.26 15.85 1.18
CA ALA A 75 -27.81 17.24 1.15
C ALA A 75 -27.73 17.83 -0.26
N GLU A 76 -27.36 17.04 -1.26
CA GLU A 76 -27.30 17.45 -2.66
C GLU A 76 -28.70 17.56 -3.27
N SER A 77 -29.62 16.63 -2.98
CA SER A 77 -31.01 16.67 -3.46
C SER A 77 -31.84 17.81 -2.88
N ASP A 78 -31.65 18.15 -1.60
CA ASP A 78 -32.31 19.31 -0.97
C ASP A 78 -31.85 20.65 -1.59
N ARG A 79 -30.59 20.71 -2.05
CA ARG A 79 -30.02 21.89 -2.72
C ARG A 79 -30.31 21.96 -4.22
N TYR A 80 -30.56 20.83 -4.88
CA TYR A 80 -30.62 20.72 -6.34
C TYR A 80 -32.04 20.54 -6.89
N VAL A 81 -33.07 20.98 -6.15
CA VAL A 81 -34.43 21.10 -6.67
C VAL A 81 -34.49 22.27 -7.68
N GLY A 82 -33.95 22.10 -8.89
CA GLY A 82 -34.44 22.85 -10.05
C GLY A 82 -33.46 23.36 -11.12
N SER A 83 -32.14 23.29 -10.98
CA SER A 83 -31.26 23.99 -11.92
C SER A 83 -30.34 23.06 -12.71
N ARG A 84 -30.77 22.62 -13.90
CA ARG A 84 -29.85 22.15 -14.95
C ARG A 84 -28.99 23.35 -15.38
N GLY A 85 -27.73 23.41 -14.94
CA GLY A 85 -26.84 24.50 -15.32
C GLY A 85 -25.70 24.75 -14.34
N SER A 86 -25.09 25.92 -14.48
CA SER A 86 -24.12 26.43 -13.52
C SER A 86 -24.87 27.25 -12.48
N ASP A 87 -24.83 26.81 -11.22
CA ASP A 87 -25.46 27.48 -10.08
C ASP A 87 -24.39 28.02 -9.11
N ARG A 88 -24.73 29.03 -8.32
CA ARG A 88 -23.82 29.61 -7.32
C ARG A 88 -24.38 29.40 -5.93
N ALA A 89 -23.63 28.69 -5.09
CA ALA A 89 -23.94 28.51 -3.68
C ALA A 89 -22.93 29.27 -2.83
N THR A 90 -23.41 30.00 -1.84
CA THR A 90 -22.54 30.63 -0.84
C THR A 90 -22.32 29.64 0.31
N VAL A 91 -21.06 29.33 0.59
CA VAL A 91 -20.66 28.39 1.66
C VAL A 91 -19.84 29.15 2.69
N GLN A 92 -20.14 28.92 3.97
CA GLN A 92 -19.37 29.46 5.09
C GLN A 92 -18.27 28.46 5.47
N VAL A 93 -17.00 28.87 5.36
CA VAL A 93 -15.83 28.09 5.79
C VAL A 93 -15.00 28.97 6.72
N ASP A 94 -14.70 28.49 7.93
CA ASP A 94 -13.95 29.25 8.95
C ASP A 94 -14.49 30.67 9.21
N GLY A 95 -15.81 30.84 9.16
CA GLY A 95 -16.48 32.12 9.38
C GLY A 95 -16.38 33.12 8.22
N ARG A 96 -15.86 32.70 7.06
CA ARG A 96 -15.81 33.49 5.83
C ARG A 96 -16.75 32.93 4.77
N SER A 97 -17.39 33.85 4.05
CA SER A 97 -18.31 33.51 2.97
C SER A 97 -17.56 33.35 1.66
N HIS A 98 -17.65 32.15 1.07
CA HIS A 98 -17.08 31.87 -0.24
C HIS A 98 -18.19 31.57 -1.24
N THR A 99 -18.09 32.15 -2.43
CA THR A 99 -18.99 31.81 -3.53
C THR A 99 -18.46 30.58 -4.26
N MET A 100 -19.18 29.47 -4.15
CA MET A 100 -18.90 28.23 -4.88
C MET A 100 -19.75 28.16 -6.14
N LEU A 101 -19.09 28.05 -7.30
CA LEU A 101 -19.73 27.70 -8.56
C LEU A 101 -19.91 26.18 -8.61
N ILE A 102 -21.16 25.76 -8.73
CA ILE A 102 -21.58 24.38 -8.93
C ILE A 102 -21.86 24.24 -10.42
N SER A 103 -21.09 23.41 -11.12
CA SER A 103 -21.26 23.17 -12.55
C SER A 103 -21.43 21.68 -12.77
N GLY A 104 -22.59 21.27 -13.28
CA GLY A 104 -22.88 19.85 -13.43
C GLY A 104 -24.27 19.53 -13.98
N GLY A 105 -24.56 18.24 -14.07
CA GLY A 105 -25.84 17.67 -14.49
C GLY A 105 -26.13 16.37 -13.74
N ASP A 106 -27.09 15.57 -14.24
CA ASP A 106 -27.70 14.43 -13.53
C ASP A 106 -26.71 13.34 -13.05
N ASP A 107 -25.48 13.28 -13.58
CA ASP A 107 -24.48 12.23 -13.26
C ASP A 107 -23.20 12.75 -12.58
N ILE A 108 -22.70 13.92 -12.98
CA ILE A 108 -21.44 14.49 -12.46
C ILE A 108 -21.63 15.98 -12.17
N VAL A 109 -21.24 16.34 -10.95
CA VAL A 109 -21.20 17.73 -10.48
C VAL A 109 -19.76 18.10 -10.11
N SER A 110 -19.32 19.25 -10.60
CA SER A 110 -18.02 19.85 -10.30
C SER A 110 -18.19 21.11 -9.47
N TYR A 111 -17.28 21.30 -8.52
CA TYR A 111 -17.29 22.42 -7.59
C TYR A 111 -16.04 23.27 -7.83
N ARG A 112 -16.23 24.57 -8.07
CA ARG A 112 -15.14 25.53 -8.19
C ARG A 112 -15.38 26.71 -7.26
N LEU A 113 -14.42 26.99 -6.39
CA LEU A 113 -14.44 28.21 -5.59
C LEU A 113 -14.17 29.41 -6.52
N THR A 114 -15.18 30.28 -6.66
CA THR A 114 -15.11 31.51 -7.45
C THR A 114 -15.03 32.69 -6.50
N GLY A 115 -13.89 32.81 -5.83
CA GLY A 115 -13.55 33.99 -5.02
C GLY A 115 -14.15 34.05 -3.62
N GLU A 116 -13.46 34.81 -2.77
CA GLU A 116 -13.88 35.30 -1.46
C GLU A 116 -14.52 36.67 -1.73
N GLU A 117 -15.80 36.89 -1.38
CA GLU A 117 -16.30 38.27 -1.33
C GLU A 117 -15.64 38.97 -0.12
N PRO A 118 -15.16 40.21 -0.28
CA PRO A 118 -14.46 40.96 0.76
C PRO A 118 -15.35 41.33 1.96
#